data_AF-A0A1G6HRM0-F1
#
_entry.id   AF-A0A1G6HRM0-F1
#
_cell.length_a   1.000
_cell.length_b   1.000
_cell.length_c   1.000
_cell.angle_alpha   90.00
_cell.angle_beta   90.00
_cell.angle_gamma   90.00
#
_symmetry.space_group_name_H-M   'P 1'
#
loop_
_entity.id
_entity.type
_entity.pdbx_description
1 polymer ?
#
loop_
_entity_poly.entity_id
_entity_poly.type
_entity_poly.pdbx_seq_one_letter_code
_entity_poly.pdbx_strand_id
1 'polypeptide(L)' 'MKSLKLNVIFLAIGLVLLVSQLILLLDGLIGFTIATLSFFFIFLGLFWKQNPVKVIIMMLDNLF' A
#
# COMPACT_ATOMS: atom_id res chain seq x y z
N MET A 1 -7.11 13.66 -16.56
CA MET A 1 -7.80 12.43 -16.06
C MET A 1 -6.98 11.14 -16.10
N LYS A 2 -5.74 11.09 -16.63
CA LYS A 2 -4.95 9.84 -16.69
C LYS A 2 -4.40 9.36 -15.34
N SER A 3 -4.05 10.26 -14.43
CA SER A 3 -3.42 9.89 -13.15
C SER A 3 -4.37 9.25 -12.13
N LEU A 4 -5.67 9.60 -12.15
CA LEU A 4 -6.63 9.08 -11.18
C LEU A 4 -6.83 7.56 -11.37
N LYS A 5 -6.76 7.10 -12.63
CA LYS A 5 -6.90 5.69 -12.99
C LYS A 5 -5.78 4.84 -12.39
N LEU A 6 -4.54 5.33 -12.36
CA LEU A 6 -3.39 4.60 -11.79
C LEU A 6 -3.49 4.46 -10.27
N ASN A 7 -3.83 5.54 -9.55
CA ASN A 7 -4.05 5.48 -8.10
C ASN A 7 -5.09 4.42 -7.72
N VAL A 8 -6.21 4.38 -8.45
CA VAL A 8 -7.29 3.40 -8.21
C VAL A 8 -6.83 1.98 -8.51
N ILE A 9 -6.04 1.77 -9.57
CA ILE A 9 -5.47 0.44 -9.89
C ILE A 9 -4.52 -0.03 -8.78
N PHE A 10 -3.59 0.81 -8.34
CA PHE A 10 -2.67 0.45 -7.25
C PHE A 10 -3.40 0.19 -5.93
N LEU A 11 -4.43 1.01 -5.63
CA LEU A 11 -5.26 0.82 -4.45
C LEU A 11 -6.03 -0.51 -4.52
N ALA A 12 -6.63 -0.84 -5.66
CA ALA A 12 -7.36 -2.10 -5.86
C ALA A 12 -6.43 -3.32 -5.73
N ILE A 13 -5.24 -3.28 -6.32
CA ILE A 13 -4.23 -4.35 -6.20
C ILE A 13 -3.82 -4.50 -4.73
N GLY A 14 -3.53 -3.41 -4.04
CA GLY A 14 -3.17 -3.42 -2.63
C GLY A 14 -4.27 -4.02 -1.74
N LEU A 15 -5.53 -3.68 -2.00
CA LEU A 15 -6.68 -4.23 -1.28
C LEU A 15 -6.86 -5.73 -1.51
N VAL A 16 -6.68 -6.20 -2.74
CA VAL A 16 -6.75 -7.63 -3.07
C VAL A 16 -5.63 -8.39 -2.34
N LEU A 17 -4.40 -7.87 -2.35
CA LEU A 17 -3.28 -8.47 -1.61
C LEU A 17 -3.52 -8.48 -0.09
N LEU A 18 -4.14 -7.43 0.46
CA LEU A 18 -4.48 -7.33 1.87
C LEU A 18 -5.55 -8.36 2.29
N VAL A 19 -6.50 -8.69 1.41
CA VAL A 19 -7.46 -9.78 1.66
C VAL A 19 -6.77 -11.13 1.53
N SER A 20 -5.93 -11.32 0.51
CA SER A 20 -5.19 -12.57 0.29
C SER A 20 -4.25 -12.92 1.45
N GLN A 21 -3.58 -11.95 2.07
CA GLN A 21 -2.73 -12.22 3.25
C GLN A 21 -3.53 -12.59 4.50
N LEU A 22 -4.79 -12.17 4.64
CA LEU A 22 -5.65 -12.62 5.75
C LEU A 22 -6.00 -14.12 5.61
N ILE A 23 -6.15 -14.61 4.38
CA ILE A 23 -6.38 -16.04 4.09
C ILE A 23 -5.09 -16.84 4.31
N LEU A 24 -3.95 -16.26 3.92
CA LEU A 24 -2.61 -16.88 4.00
C LEU A 24 -1.90 -16.62 5.35
N LEU A 25 -2.61 -16.10 6.36
CA LEU A 25 -2.03 -15.77 7.67
C LEU A 25 -1.45 -17.02 8.38
N LEU A 26 -1.95 -18.20 8.00
CA LEU A 26 -1.46 -19.51 8.44
C LEU A 26 -0.10 -19.90 7.83
N ASP A 27 0.26 -19.34 6.67
CA ASP A 27 1.51 -19.63 5.96
C ASP A 27 2.67 -18.70 6.36
N GLY A 28 2.49 -17.91 7.43
CA GLY A 28 3.53 -17.16 8.15
C GLY A 28 4.39 -16.24 7.27
N LEU A 29 5.45 -16.80 6.66
CA LEU A 29 6.38 -16.10 5.78
C LEU A 29 5.70 -15.55 4.51
N ILE A 30 4.81 -16.35 3.90
CA ILE A 30 4.12 -15.96 2.66
C ILE A 30 3.11 -14.85 2.97
N GLY A 31 2.32 -15.02 4.03
CA GLY A 31 1.40 -14.00 4.53
C GLY A 31 2.11 -12.67 4.82
N PHE A 32 3.27 -12.72 5.50
CA PHE A 32 4.07 -11.52 5.81
C PHE A 32 4.62 -10.82 4.55
N THR A 33 5.09 -11.59 3.57
CA THR A 33 5.61 -11.04 2.32
C THR A 33 4.49 -10.34 1.53
N ILE A 34 3.31 -10.94 1.49
CA ILE A 34 2.12 -10.36 0.83
C ILE A 34 1.61 -9.15 1.61
N ALA A 35 1.64 -9.17 2.95
CA ALA A 35 1.27 -8.02 3.78
C ALA A 35 2.12 -6.80 3.44
N THR A 36 3.45 -6.99 3.37
CA THR A 36 4.43 -5.95 3.02
C THR A 36 4.17 -5.39 1.61
N LEU A 37 3.94 -6.27 0.63
CA LEU A 37 3.57 -5.87 -0.74
C LEU A 37 2.24 -5.12 -0.79
N SER A 38 1.22 -5.58 -0.05
CA SER A 38 -0.08 -4.92 0.01
C SER A 38 0.06 -3.48 0.52
N PHE A 39 0.87 -3.29 1.57
CA PHE A 39 1.11 -2.00 2.19
C PHE A 39 1.80 -1.05 1.22
N PHE A 40 2.79 -1.55 0.48
CA PHE A 40 3.48 -0.80 -0.56
C PHE A 40 2.53 -0.32 -1.67
N PHE A 41 1.67 -1.21 -2.19
CA PHE A 41 0.71 -0.85 -3.24
C PHE A 41 -0.37 0.13 -2.76
N ILE A 42 -0.85 -0.02 -1.53
CA ILE A 42 -1.79 0.93 -0.91
C ILE A 42 -1.13 2.30 -0.76
N PHE A 43 0.11 2.35 -0.27
CA PHE A 43 0.86 3.59 -0.12
C PHE A 43 1.09 4.29 -1.45
N LEU A 44 1.53 3.55 -2.48
CA LEU A 44 1.62 4.10 -3.83
C LEU A 44 0.27 4.59 -4.36
N GLY A 45 -0.83 3.86 -4.13
CA GLY A 45 -2.16 4.29 -4.57
C GLY A 45 -2.64 5.59 -3.92
N LEU A 46 -2.44 5.73 -2.61
CA LEU A 46 -2.82 6.92 -1.84
C LEU A 46 -1.95 8.13 -2.19
N PHE A 47 -0.64 7.90 -2.40
CA PHE A 47 0.35 8.96 -2.49
C PHE A 47 1.02 9.10 -3.86
N TRP A 48 0.52 8.43 -4.91
CA TRP A 48 1.11 8.43 -6.27
C TRP A 48 1.46 9.82 -6.83
N LYS A 49 0.68 10.85 -6.48
CA LYS A 49 0.87 12.23 -6.93
C LYS A 49 1.75 13.07 -6.01
N GLN A 50 2.05 12.56 -4.83
CA GLN A 50 2.79 13.26 -3.80
C GLN A 50 4.23 12.78 -3.81
N ASN A 51 5.18 13.70 -3.59
CA ASN A 51 6.59 13.35 -3.55
C ASN A 51 6.80 12.38 -2.36
N PRO A 52 7.27 11.14 -2.58
CA PRO A 52 7.31 10.10 -1.55
C PRO A 52 8.10 10.52 -0.31
N VAL A 53 9.16 11.31 -0.50
CA VAL A 53 9.96 11.87 0.61
C VAL A 53 9.12 12.83 1.47
N LYS A 54 8.31 13.68 0.84
CA LYS A 54 7.45 14.63 1.54
C LYS A 54 6.36 13.93 2.35
N VAL A 55 5.82 12.82 1.83
CA VAL A 55 4.79 12.03 2.52
C VAL A 55 5.36 11.32 3.75
N ILE A 56 6.56 10.73 3.62
CA ILE A 56 7.22 10.05 4.75
C ILE A 56 7.52 11.05 5.87
N ILE A 57 8.04 12.24 5.53
CA ILE A 57 8.28 13.31 6.51
C ILE A 57 6.96 13.71 7.19
N MET A 58 5.89 13.90 6.43
CA MET A 58 4.58 14.29 6.98
C MET A 58 3.95 13.19 7.85
N MET A 59 4.18 11.91 7.57
CA MET A 59 3.76 10.80 8.44
C MET A 59 4.58 10.72 9.72
N LEU A 60 5.90 10.97 9.65
CA LEU A 60 6.78 11.05 10.81
C LEU A 60 6.37 12.21 11.72
N ASP A 61 6.11 13.39 11.14
CA ASP A 61 5.64 14.56 11.89
C ASP A 61 4.29 14.31 12.57
N ASN A 62 3.38 13.56 11.94
CA ASN A 62 2.08 13.21 12.55
C ASN A 62 2.15 12.10 13.61
N LEU A 63 3.32 11.48 13.82
CA LEU A 63 3.49 10.37 14.76
C LEU A 63 4.09 10.80 16.12
N PHE A 64 4.69 12.00 16.19
CA PHE A 64 5.31 12.60 17.38
C PHE A 64 4.44 13.73 17.95
#